data_AF-I6ZTZ7-F1
#
_entry.id   AF-I6ZTZ7-F1
#
_cell.length_a   1.000
_cell.length_b   1.000
_cell.length_c   1.000
_cell.angle_alpha   90.00
_cell.angle_beta   90.00
_cell.angle_gamma   90.00
#
_symmetry.space_group_name_H-M   'P 1'
#
loop_
_entity.id
_entity.type
_entity.pdbx_description
1 polymer ?
#
loop_
_entity_poly.entity_id
_entity_poly.type
_entity_poly.pdbx_seq_one_letter_code
_entity_poly.pdbx_strand_id
1 'polypeptide(L)'
;MMHKIFKIYLFITLAIVVGGCVEPITNTQTTSAQPSIEIFSPASGDSVMVGQNLINYQAADGAGGEGLSFYEIYVNDTFTERFEQNTDGTNPALYLNIGEALLGKRISYFVKVYNKNGKAKESEVQSNIYVKDRVPNAPSNLVIKRTGDYTVTLLWQDNSTNEDGFEVWRKEGTGSYSLIIKLPPNTISTIDNGVSPFTDYFYKIRAFNESGNSEFSNEVSTSSLPGGLWNLQAEAIGTHKVILKWNDFAVNELGFKIERYNSSSGVWELIDITGPNETYYEDHNVEGSKAYKYRVAYFTATSVSGYSNEVTISTYYTDVEAPSNLNASVYAPNIVRLEWLNNDKLKLSVSLIVERRIGTSGEFNELMSVDSDTTFVFDTSVTSGVTYQYRVRQKLGNRIYTDYSNIATITVP
;
A
#
# COMPACT_ATOMS: atom_id res chain seq x y z
N MET A 1 -29.20 -115.09 -2.45
CA MET A 1 -29.06 -116.13 -1.40
C MET A 1 -27.95 -115.67 -0.47
N MET A 2 -28.29 -115.24 0.75
CA MET A 2 -28.08 -115.97 2.02
C MET A 2 -26.56 -116.08 2.33
N HIS A 3 -26.01 -115.72 3.50
CA HIS A 3 -26.55 -115.56 4.85
C HIS A 3 -25.46 -114.87 5.70
N LYS A 4 -25.84 -113.90 6.54
CA LYS A 4 -25.77 -113.89 8.02
C LYS A 4 -24.38 -114.10 8.67
N ILE A 5 -23.81 -113.04 9.27
CA ILE A 5 -23.82 -112.69 10.72
C ILE A 5 -22.93 -113.61 11.58
N PHE A 6 -21.89 -113.05 12.24
CA PHE A 6 -21.85 -112.91 13.71
C PHE A 6 -20.59 -112.14 14.16
N LYS A 7 -20.81 -111.07 14.94
CA LYS A 7 -19.81 -110.38 15.74
C LYS A 7 -19.57 -111.18 17.02
N ILE A 8 -18.31 -111.33 17.43
CA ILE A 8 -17.95 -111.53 18.83
C ILE A 8 -16.81 -110.55 19.14
N TYR A 9 -17.06 -109.64 20.07
CA TYR A 9 -16.08 -108.76 20.68
C TYR A 9 -15.45 -109.49 21.88
N LEU A 10 -14.12 -109.43 21.98
CA LEU A 10 -13.41 -109.66 23.23
C LEU A 10 -12.49 -108.46 23.47
N PHE A 11 -12.82 -107.67 24.48
CA PHE A 11 -11.98 -106.57 24.96
C PHE A 11 -10.93 -107.13 25.90
N ILE A 12 -9.65 -106.96 25.56
CA ILE A 12 -8.55 -107.01 26.53
C ILE A 12 -7.68 -105.79 26.26
N THR A 13 -7.73 -104.83 27.19
CA THR A 13 -6.81 -103.70 27.25
C THR A 13 -5.51 -104.16 27.88
N LEU A 14 -4.40 -104.01 27.15
CA LEU A 14 -3.07 -103.94 27.75
C LEU A 14 -2.29 -102.86 26.99
N ALA A 15 -1.95 -101.79 27.71
CA ALA A 15 -1.22 -100.66 27.18
C ALA A 15 0.24 -101.04 26.91
N ILE A 16 0.69 -100.82 25.68
CA ILE A 16 2.10 -100.85 25.29
C ILE A 16 2.36 -99.56 24.53
N VAL A 17 3.27 -98.75 25.06
CA VAL A 17 3.81 -97.55 24.44
C VAL A 17 4.63 -97.96 23.22
N VAL A 18 4.26 -97.45 22.04
CA VAL A 18 5.03 -97.64 20.81
C VAL A 18 5.35 -96.27 20.25
N GLY A 19 6.64 -95.98 20.10
CA GLY A 19 7.14 -94.77 19.45
C GLY A 19 6.60 -94.68 18.03
N GLY A 20 5.86 -93.61 17.75
CA GLY A 20 5.51 -93.22 16.40
C GLY A 20 6.66 -92.45 15.76
N CYS A 21 7.06 -92.90 14.58
CA CYS A 21 7.84 -92.08 13.65
C CYS A 21 7.16 -90.71 13.49
N VAL A 22 7.89 -89.66 13.82
CA VAL A 22 7.58 -88.31 13.36
C VAL A 22 8.03 -88.25 11.92
N GLU A 23 7.09 -88.24 10.97
CA GLU A 23 7.39 -87.67 9.66
C GLU A 23 7.72 -86.20 9.92
N PRO A 24 8.93 -85.71 9.58
CA PRO A 24 9.15 -84.29 9.56
C PRO A 24 8.22 -83.74 8.49
N ILE A 25 7.19 -83.01 8.90
CA ILE A 25 6.58 -82.01 8.04
C ILE A 25 7.76 -81.12 7.66
N THR A 26 8.27 -81.29 6.44
CA THR A 26 9.21 -80.34 5.86
C THR A 26 8.53 -79.00 5.95
N ASN A 27 9.04 -78.17 6.86
CA ASN A 27 8.80 -76.75 6.90
C ASN A 27 9.04 -76.27 5.47
N THR A 28 7.97 -76.09 4.70
CA THR A 28 8.04 -75.36 3.45
C THR A 28 8.63 -74.04 3.87
N GLN A 29 9.87 -73.78 3.49
CA GLN A 29 10.47 -72.46 3.58
C GLN A 29 9.40 -71.49 3.11
N THR A 30 8.82 -70.72 4.04
CA THR A 30 8.22 -69.44 3.70
C THR A 30 9.40 -68.60 3.25
N THR A 31 9.82 -68.79 1.99
CA THR A 31 10.64 -67.81 1.32
C THR A 31 9.78 -66.56 1.35
N SER A 32 10.08 -65.64 2.26
CA SER A 32 9.37 -64.36 2.38
C SER A 32 9.19 -63.81 0.96
N ALA A 33 7.97 -63.44 0.59
CA ALA A 33 7.71 -62.97 -0.76
C ALA A 33 8.62 -61.79 -1.11
N GLN A 34 8.98 -61.66 -2.39
CA GLN A 34 9.61 -60.43 -2.87
C GLN A 34 8.60 -59.27 -2.70
N PRO A 35 9.03 -58.09 -2.23
CA PRO A 35 8.12 -56.95 -2.18
C PRO A 35 7.68 -56.57 -3.61
N SER A 36 6.52 -55.93 -3.73
CA SER A 36 6.00 -55.34 -4.97
C SER A 36 5.95 -53.82 -4.86
N ILE A 37 6.13 -53.14 -5.99
CA ILE A 37 5.95 -51.70 -6.12
C ILE A 37 5.47 -51.36 -7.53
N GLU A 38 4.45 -50.53 -7.62
CA GLU A 38 3.87 -50.00 -8.86
C GLU A 38 3.68 -48.49 -8.72
N ILE A 39 4.13 -47.73 -9.71
CA ILE A 39 4.02 -46.28 -9.75
C ILE A 39 2.86 -45.92 -10.67
N PHE A 40 1.94 -45.10 -10.17
CA PHE A 40 0.81 -44.56 -10.94
C PHE A 40 1.12 -43.19 -11.53
N SER A 41 1.86 -42.33 -10.81
CA SER A 41 2.32 -41.03 -11.33
C SER A 41 3.48 -40.46 -10.51
N PRO A 42 4.34 -39.58 -11.08
CA PRO A 42 4.44 -39.23 -12.50
C PRO A 42 4.83 -40.43 -13.40
N ALA A 43 4.03 -40.73 -14.40
CA ALA A 43 4.24 -41.85 -15.31
C ALA A 43 5.09 -41.42 -16.50
N SER A 44 5.66 -42.38 -17.24
CA SER A 44 6.49 -42.08 -18.40
C SER A 44 5.84 -41.10 -19.38
N GLY A 45 6.55 -40.01 -19.69
CA GLY A 45 6.07 -38.92 -20.56
C GLY A 45 5.37 -37.76 -19.84
N ASP A 46 5.09 -37.87 -18.54
CA ASP A 46 4.51 -36.79 -17.73
C ASP A 46 5.48 -35.60 -17.55
N SER A 47 4.99 -34.56 -16.88
CA SER A 47 5.83 -33.45 -16.43
C SER A 47 5.83 -33.32 -14.92
N VAL A 48 6.95 -32.87 -14.39
CA VAL A 48 7.15 -32.56 -12.96
C VAL A 48 7.69 -31.14 -12.84
N MET A 49 7.50 -30.52 -11.68
CA MET A 49 8.04 -29.20 -11.39
C MET A 49 9.41 -29.34 -10.72
N VAL A 50 10.27 -28.33 -10.84
CA VAL A 50 11.40 -28.16 -9.91
C VAL A 50 10.87 -28.14 -8.47
N GLY A 51 11.55 -28.82 -7.55
CA GLY A 51 11.13 -28.99 -6.16
C GLY A 51 10.52 -30.37 -5.90
N GLN A 52 9.60 -30.46 -4.93
CA GLN A 52 9.01 -31.72 -4.51
C GLN A 52 7.80 -32.10 -5.37
N ASN A 53 7.77 -33.32 -5.89
CA ASN A 53 6.62 -33.85 -6.64
C ASN A 53 6.15 -35.14 -5.98
N LEU A 54 4.88 -35.21 -5.59
CA LEU A 54 4.32 -36.41 -4.97
C LEU A 54 4.31 -37.58 -5.97
N ILE A 55 4.85 -38.72 -5.55
CA ILE A 55 4.77 -39.98 -6.28
C ILE A 55 3.52 -40.72 -5.76
N ASN A 56 2.58 -40.98 -6.64
CA ASN A 56 1.44 -41.86 -6.35
C ASN A 56 1.85 -43.29 -6.73
N TYR A 57 1.79 -44.20 -5.76
CA TYR A 57 2.27 -45.58 -5.92
C TYR A 57 1.52 -46.53 -4.99
N GLN A 58 1.68 -47.83 -5.25
CA GLN A 58 1.30 -48.90 -4.33
C GLN A 58 2.50 -49.82 -4.13
N ALA A 59 2.76 -50.19 -2.88
CA ALA A 59 3.75 -51.21 -2.52
C ALA A 59 3.16 -52.20 -1.50
N ALA A 60 3.70 -53.41 -1.48
CA ALA A 60 3.37 -54.45 -0.50
C ALA A 60 4.53 -55.44 -0.31
N ASP A 61 4.65 -56.04 0.87
CA ASP A 61 5.69 -57.05 1.16
C ASP A 61 5.34 -58.46 0.61
N GLY A 62 4.10 -58.64 0.15
CA GLY A 62 3.57 -59.94 -0.26
C GLY A 62 3.16 -60.84 0.93
N ALA A 63 2.55 -61.98 0.61
CA ALA A 63 1.98 -62.87 1.63
C ALA A 63 3.07 -63.47 2.54
N GLY A 64 2.84 -63.41 3.86
CA GLY A 64 3.75 -63.96 4.87
C GLY A 64 5.02 -63.15 5.13
N GLY A 65 5.08 -61.90 4.65
CA GLY A 65 6.18 -60.97 4.94
C GLY A 65 6.07 -60.28 6.31
N GLU A 66 7.19 -59.73 6.81
CA GLU A 66 7.26 -59.01 8.10
C GLU A 66 6.96 -57.49 7.96
N GLY A 67 6.64 -57.07 6.74
CA GLY A 67 6.34 -55.70 6.36
C GLY A 67 7.49 -55.04 5.59
N LEU A 68 7.15 -53.94 4.94
CA LEU A 68 8.11 -53.08 4.26
C LEU A 68 8.99 -52.34 5.29
N SER A 69 10.20 -51.97 4.87
CA SER A 69 11.19 -51.28 5.70
C SER A 69 11.43 -49.85 5.23
N PHE A 70 11.88 -49.66 4.00
CA PHE A 70 12.17 -48.33 3.44
C PHE A 70 12.15 -48.34 1.92
N TYR A 71 12.19 -47.15 1.34
CA TYR A 71 12.16 -46.88 -0.10
C TYR A 71 13.36 -46.02 -0.46
N GLU A 72 13.97 -46.28 -1.61
CA GLU A 72 15.02 -45.45 -2.19
C GLU A 72 14.57 -44.94 -3.55
N ILE A 73 14.75 -43.64 -3.80
CA ILE A 73 14.44 -43.01 -5.09
C ILE A 73 15.74 -42.81 -5.86
N TYR A 74 15.70 -43.12 -7.14
CA TYR A 74 16.81 -42.92 -8.07
C TYR A 74 16.33 -42.05 -9.23
N VAL A 75 17.07 -40.97 -9.53
CA VAL A 75 16.84 -40.08 -10.67
C VAL A 75 18.03 -40.16 -11.60
N ASN A 76 17.80 -40.47 -12.88
CA ASN A 76 18.86 -40.75 -13.87
C ASN A 76 19.91 -41.73 -13.31
N ASP A 77 19.44 -42.84 -12.74
CA ASP A 77 20.25 -43.90 -12.10
C ASP A 77 21.10 -43.45 -10.91
N THR A 78 20.91 -42.22 -10.41
CA THR A 78 21.62 -41.69 -9.25
C THR A 78 20.69 -41.71 -8.04
N PHE A 79 21.15 -42.32 -6.93
CA PHE A 79 20.43 -42.29 -5.67
C PHE A 79 20.18 -40.83 -5.23
N THR A 80 18.93 -40.50 -4.89
CA THR A 80 18.57 -39.17 -4.41
C THR A 80 18.19 -39.16 -2.94
N GLU A 81 17.31 -40.07 -2.52
CA GLU A 81 16.71 -40.00 -1.19
C GLU A 81 16.17 -41.35 -0.71
N ARG A 82 16.12 -41.52 0.62
CA ARG A 82 15.50 -42.65 1.30
C ARG A 82 14.32 -42.20 2.16
N PHE A 83 13.23 -42.96 2.12
CA PHE A 83 12.06 -42.79 2.96
C PHE A 83 11.81 -44.04 3.80
N GLU A 84 11.64 -43.89 5.11
CA GLU A 84 11.32 -45.01 6.00
C GLU A 84 9.83 -45.37 5.94
N GLN A 85 9.49 -46.64 6.16
CA GLN A 85 8.09 -47.08 6.29
C GLN A 85 7.44 -46.42 7.51
N ASN A 86 6.16 -46.05 7.39
CA ASN A 86 5.39 -45.54 8.54
C ASN A 86 5.28 -46.61 9.64
N THR A 87 5.26 -46.16 10.90
CA THR A 87 5.18 -47.04 12.08
C THR A 87 3.88 -47.81 12.19
N ASP A 88 2.81 -47.30 11.57
CA ASP A 88 1.49 -47.95 11.48
C ASP A 88 1.41 -49.00 10.35
N GLY A 89 2.49 -49.18 9.59
CA GLY A 89 2.56 -50.12 8.47
C GLY A 89 1.97 -49.60 7.16
N THR A 90 1.46 -48.37 7.12
CA THR A 90 0.98 -47.74 5.87
C THR A 90 2.15 -47.24 5.01
N ASN A 91 1.92 -47.12 3.70
CA ASN A 91 2.92 -46.62 2.78
C ASN A 91 3.17 -45.12 3.01
N PRO A 92 4.44 -44.68 3.15
CA PRO A 92 4.77 -43.27 3.32
C PRO A 92 4.48 -42.46 2.05
N ALA A 93 4.30 -41.15 2.19
CA ALA A 93 4.32 -40.24 1.04
C ALA A 93 5.75 -40.16 0.49
N LEU A 94 5.93 -40.46 -0.80
CA LEU A 94 7.21 -40.37 -1.48
C LEU A 94 7.24 -39.12 -2.35
N TYR A 95 8.34 -38.38 -2.31
CA TYR A 95 8.51 -37.16 -3.10
C TYR A 95 9.72 -37.28 -4.03
N LEU A 96 9.49 -37.01 -5.31
CA LEU A 96 10.54 -36.81 -6.29
C LEU A 96 11.07 -35.38 -6.17
N ASN A 97 12.24 -35.23 -5.56
CA ASN A 97 12.90 -33.94 -5.35
C ASN A 97 13.79 -33.58 -6.56
N ILE A 98 13.31 -32.64 -7.38
CA ILE A 98 13.97 -32.24 -8.63
C ILE A 98 14.72 -30.92 -8.45
N GLY A 99 16.04 -30.93 -8.67
CA GLY A 99 16.87 -29.73 -8.59
C GLY A 99 16.76 -28.82 -9.83
N GLU A 100 17.02 -27.53 -9.64
CA GLU A 100 16.97 -26.50 -10.71
C GLU A 100 17.90 -26.80 -11.89
N ALA A 101 19.01 -27.53 -11.68
CA ALA A 101 19.92 -27.94 -12.75
C ALA A 101 19.28 -28.89 -13.79
N LEU A 102 18.11 -29.45 -13.49
CA LEU A 102 17.34 -30.32 -14.38
C LEU A 102 16.23 -29.58 -15.13
N LEU A 103 16.03 -28.28 -14.89
CA LEU A 103 15.01 -27.47 -15.56
C LEU A 103 15.13 -27.56 -17.10
N GLY A 104 13.99 -27.79 -17.77
CA GLY A 104 13.91 -27.94 -19.22
C GLY A 104 14.49 -29.26 -19.76
N LYS A 105 14.98 -30.15 -18.90
CA LYS A 105 15.50 -31.47 -19.30
C LYS A 105 14.43 -32.54 -19.15
N ARG A 106 14.71 -33.68 -19.77
CA ARG A 106 13.95 -34.92 -19.58
C ARG A 106 14.72 -35.86 -18.68
N ILE A 107 14.04 -36.43 -17.69
CA ILE A 107 14.64 -37.32 -16.70
C ILE A 107 13.97 -38.70 -16.73
N SER A 108 14.65 -39.68 -16.13
CA SER A 108 14.04 -40.93 -15.70
C SER A 108 14.12 -41.06 -14.18
N TYR A 109 13.19 -41.80 -13.59
CA TYR A 109 13.28 -42.20 -12.19
C TYR A 109 12.66 -43.57 -11.94
N PHE A 110 13.09 -44.23 -10.87
CA PHE A 110 12.45 -45.44 -10.35
C PHE A 110 12.56 -45.46 -8.83
N VAL A 111 11.72 -46.28 -8.20
CA VAL A 111 11.74 -46.48 -6.73
C VAL A 111 12.11 -47.92 -6.44
N LYS A 112 13.04 -48.09 -5.50
CA LYS A 112 13.44 -49.38 -4.96
C LYS A 112 12.88 -49.54 -3.55
N VAL A 113 12.01 -50.53 -3.35
CA VAL A 113 11.42 -50.84 -2.05
C VAL A 113 12.15 -52.00 -1.40
N TYR A 114 12.37 -51.90 -0.08
CA TYR A 114 13.01 -52.92 0.74
C TYR A 114 12.06 -53.41 1.82
N ASN A 115 12.08 -54.71 2.11
CA ASN A 115 11.37 -55.28 3.25
C ASN A 115 12.29 -55.52 4.46
N LYS A 116 11.70 -55.82 5.62
CA LYS A 116 12.46 -56.06 6.86
C LYS A 116 13.38 -57.29 6.79
N ASN A 117 13.10 -58.21 5.87
CA ASN A 117 13.92 -59.38 5.58
C ASN A 117 15.10 -59.08 4.63
N GLY A 118 15.30 -57.83 4.22
CA GLY A 118 16.40 -57.38 3.37
C GLY A 118 16.21 -57.69 1.87
N LYS A 119 15.03 -58.13 1.43
CA LYS A 119 14.70 -58.28 0.01
C LYS A 119 14.31 -56.94 -0.58
N ALA A 120 14.59 -56.75 -1.87
CA ALA A 120 14.33 -55.50 -2.57
C ALA A 120 13.71 -55.73 -3.94
N LYS A 121 12.86 -54.79 -4.36
CA LYS A 121 12.26 -54.76 -5.70
C LYS A 121 12.31 -53.34 -6.26
N GLU A 122 12.70 -53.22 -7.51
CA GLU A 122 12.64 -51.98 -8.28
C GLU A 122 11.30 -51.90 -9.03
N SER A 123 10.72 -50.70 -9.07
CA SER A 123 9.58 -50.38 -9.93
C SER A 123 9.99 -50.40 -11.41
N GLU A 124 9.01 -50.42 -12.30
CA GLU A 124 9.25 -50.06 -13.70
C GLU A 124 9.83 -48.62 -13.78
N VAL A 125 10.78 -48.42 -14.69
CA VAL A 125 11.44 -47.13 -14.88
C VAL A 125 10.46 -46.17 -15.54
N GLN A 126 10.21 -45.03 -14.87
CA GLN A 126 9.47 -43.93 -15.47
C GLN A 126 10.44 -43.07 -16.26
N SER A 127 10.20 -42.91 -17.55
CA SER A 127 11.12 -42.25 -18.48
C SER A 127 10.50 -41.04 -19.15
N ASN A 128 11.32 -40.22 -19.80
CA ASN A 128 10.85 -39.09 -20.60
C ASN A 128 10.04 -38.05 -19.80
N ILE A 129 10.26 -37.95 -18.49
CA ILE A 129 9.58 -37.00 -17.62
C ILE A 129 10.15 -35.60 -17.86
N TYR A 130 9.33 -34.65 -18.29
CA TYR A 130 9.78 -33.27 -18.57
C TYR A 130 9.78 -32.41 -17.30
N VAL A 131 10.90 -31.75 -17.00
CA VAL A 131 11.02 -30.87 -15.83
C VAL A 131 10.64 -29.43 -16.20
N LYS A 132 9.53 -28.96 -15.63
CA LYS A 132 9.03 -27.59 -15.72
C LYS A 132 9.49 -26.75 -14.53
N ASP A 133 9.46 -25.44 -14.71
CA ASP A 133 9.69 -24.52 -13.59
C ASP A 133 8.48 -24.50 -12.65
N ARG A 134 8.67 -24.06 -11.42
CA ARG A 134 7.56 -23.73 -10.51
C ARG A 134 6.95 -22.37 -10.89
N VAL A 135 5.70 -22.13 -10.52
CA VAL A 135 5.16 -20.76 -10.56
C VAL A 135 6.00 -19.85 -9.64
N PRO A 136 6.15 -18.56 -9.96
CA PRO A 136 6.96 -17.68 -9.13
C PRO A 136 6.39 -17.51 -7.73
N ASN A 137 7.24 -17.17 -6.77
CA ASN A 137 6.79 -16.73 -5.46
C ASN A 137 6.06 -15.39 -5.57
N ALA A 138 5.00 -15.20 -4.79
CA ALA A 138 4.25 -13.95 -4.81
C ALA A 138 5.12 -12.77 -4.31
N PRO A 139 5.03 -11.59 -4.94
CA PRO A 139 5.62 -10.37 -4.39
C PRO A 139 4.96 -10.02 -3.05
N SER A 140 5.69 -9.33 -2.18
CA SER A 140 5.20 -8.92 -0.85
C SER A 140 5.51 -7.46 -0.56
N ASN A 141 5.04 -6.95 0.59
CA ASN A 141 5.30 -5.58 1.04
C ASN A 141 4.98 -4.50 -0.01
N LEU A 142 3.87 -4.70 -0.75
CA LEU A 142 3.38 -3.68 -1.66
C LEU A 142 3.04 -2.42 -0.85
N VAL A 143 3.62 -1.30 -1.25
CA VAL A 143 3.34 0.02 -0.72
C VAL A 143 3.03 0.98 -1.87
N ILE A 144 2.19 1.96 -1.59
CA ILE A 144 1.80 3.01 -2.53
C ILE A 144 2.21 4.36 -1.97
N LYS A 145 2.64 5.27 -2.85
CA LYS A 145 2.96 6.66 -2.53
C LYS A 145 2.36 7.56 -3.59
N ARG A 146 1.68 8.63 -3.19
CA ARG A 146 1.23 9.67 -4.12
C ARG A 146 2.43 10.55 -4.48
N THR A 147 2.71 10.67 -5.77
CA THR A 147 3.81 11.49 -6.32
C THR A 147 3.30 12.70 -7.12
N GLY A 148 1.99 12.75 -7.40
CA GLY A 148 1.26 13.88 -7.97
C GLY A 148 -0.23 13.57 -8.00
N ASP A 149 -1.06 14.52 -8.43
CA ASP A 149 -2.53 14.35 -8.37
C ASP A 149 -3.04 13.24 -9.31
N TYR A 150 -2.32 13.04 -10.42
CA TYR A 150 -2.60 12.00 -11.41
C TYR A 150 -1.53 10.90 -11.41
N THR A 151 -0.67 10.85 -10.39
CA THR A 151 0.42 9.88 -10.35
C THR A 151 0.61 9.23 -8.98
N VAL A 152 0.75 7.91 -8.98
CA VAL A 152 1.16 7.13 -7.80
C VAL A 152 2.35 6.25 -8.14
N THR A 153 3.27 6.11 -7.18
CA THR A 153 4.36 5.15 -7.24
C THR A 153 4.01 3.94 -6.40
N LEU A 154 4.18 2.75 -6.97
CA LEU A 154 4.04 1.46 -6.31
C LEU A 154 5.44 0.87 -6.12
N LEU A 155 5.73 0.35 -4.93
CA LEU A 155 6.97 -0.37 -4.63
C LEU A 155 6.65 -1.67 -3.93
N TRP A 156 7.40 -2.73 -4.20
CA TRP A 156 7.20 -4.05 -3.59
C TRP A 156 8.53 -4.78 -3.39
N GLN A 157 8.48 -5.85 -2.60
CA GLN A 157 9.55 -6.82 -2.46
C GLN A 157 9.37 -7.92 -3.51
N ASP A 158 10.41 -8.14 -4.31
CA ASP A 158 10.54 -9.32 -5.16
C ASP A 158 10.98 -10.53 -4.32
N ASN A 159 10.26 -11.64 -4.46
CA ASN A 159 10.52 -12.90 -3.75
C ASN A 159 10.80 -14.06 -4.72
N SER A 160 10.84 -13.79 -6.03
CA SER A 160 11.08 -14.76 -7.08
C SER A 160 12.45 -14.52 -7.72
N THR A 161 12.99 -15.57 -8.33
CA THR A 161 14.21 -15.51 -9.16
C THR A 161 13.98 -16.21 -10.50
N ASN A 162 12.73 -16.55 -10.76
CA ASN A 162 12.28 -17.41 -11.85
C ASN A 162 11.02 -16.83 -12.53
N GLU A 163 10.73 -15.55 -12.28
CA GLU A 163 9.69 -14.80 -12.96
C GLU A 163 10.19 -14.28 -14.31
N ASP A 164 9.30 -14.27 -15.29
CA ASP A 164 9.48 -13.58 -16.57
C ASP A 164 9.01 -12.11 -16.48
N GLY A 165 8.36 -11.74 -15.37
CA GLY A 165 7.90 -10.38 -15.13
C GLY A 165 6.84 -10.25 -14.04
N PHE A 166 6.32 -9.03 -13.91
CA PHE A 166 5.26 -8.68 -12.97
C PHE A 166 4.05 -8.09 -13.68
N GLU A 167 2.87 -8.35 -13.12
CA GLU A 167 1.61 -7.77 -13.54
C GLU A 167 1.05 -6.87 -12.43
N VAL A 168 0.78 -5.62 -12.77
CA VAL A 168 0.14 -4.65 -11.87
C VAL A 168 -1.34 -4.57 -12.19
N TRP A 169 -2.17 -4.88 -11.21
CA TRP A 169 -3.62 -4.91 -11.33
C TRP A 169 -4.24 -3.79 -10.52
N ARG A 170 -5.20 -3.10 -11.11
CA ARG A 170 -5.91 -1.96 -10.52
C ARG A 170 -7.42 -2.12 -10.64
N LYS A 171 -8.16 -1.72 -9.60
CA LYS A 171 -9.63 -1.50 -9.65
C LYS A 171 -9.97 -0.09 -9.17
N GLU A 172 -11.12 0.41 -9.61
CA GLU A 172 -11.70 1.69 -9.19
C GLU A 172 -12.85 1.43 -8.21
N GLY A 173 -12.73 1.92 -6.97
CA GLY A 173 -13.73 1.71 -5.92
C GLY A 173 -14.08 0.22 -5.72
N THR A 174 -15.35 -0.11 -5.92
CA THR A 174 -15.90 -1.48 -5.83
C THR A 174 -15.87 -2.23 -7.17
N GLY A 175 -15.25 -1.67 -8.20
CA GLY A 175 -15.13 -2.26 -9.52
C GLY A 175 -14.25 -3.52 -9.56
N SER A 176 -14.16 -4.11 -10.74
CA SER A 176 -13.31 -5.28 -10.98
C SER A 176 -11.85 -4.89 -11.23
N TYR A 177 -10.95 -5.78 -10.83
CA TYR A 177 -9.52 -5.65 -11.14
C TYR A 177 -9.27 -5.82 -12.63
N SER A 178 -8.44 -4.94 -13.18
CA SER A 178 -7.91 -5.01 -14.55
C SER A 178 -6.40 -4.90 -14.53
N LEU A 179 -5.74 -5.58 -15.47
CA LEU A 179 -4.31 -5.45 -15.69
C LEU A 179 -4.03 -4.09 -16.32
N ILE A 180 -3.19 -3.29 -15.67
CA ILE A 180 -2.82 -1.95 -16.17
C ILE A 180 -1.40 -1.90 -16.72
N ILE A 181 -0.47 -2.68 -16.18
CA ILE A 181 0.94 -2.66 -16.55
C ILE A 181 1.53 -4.08 -16.46
N LYS A 182 2.29 -4.48 -17.50
CA LYS A 182 3.22 -5.62 -17.47
C LYS A 182 4.64 -5.11 -17.42
N LEU A 183 5.44 -5.66 -16.52
CA LEU A 183 6.80 -5.22 -16.20
C LEU A 183 7.80 -6.36 -16.45
N PRO A 184 9.05 -6.04 -16.82
CA PRO A 184 10.12 -7.03 -16.96
C PRO A 184 10.47 -7.70 -15.62
N PRO A 185 11.24 -8.80 -15.64
CA PRO A 185 11.66 -9.50 -14.42
C PRO A 185 12.56 -8.61 -13.56
N ASN A 186 12.72 -8.95 -12.27
CA ASN A 186 13.46 -8.16 -11.27
C ASN A 186 12.97 -6.71 -11.05
N THR A 187 11.77 -6.35 -11.52
CA THR A 187 11.21 -5.01 -11.29
C THR A 187 10.65 -4.93 -9.86
N ILE A 188 11.03 -3.88 -9.11
CA ILE A 188 10.58 -3.65 -7.73
C ILE A 188 9.75 -2.37 -7.54
N SER A 189 9.55 -1.58 -8.60
CA SER A 189 8.73 -0.36 -8.55
C SER A 189 8.15 0.01 -9.90
N THR A 190 7.02 0.72 -9.89
CA THR A 190 6.45 1.35 -11.09
C THR A 190 5.69 2.62 -10.72
N ILE A 191 5.41 3.45 -11.72
CA ILE A 191 4.54 4.62 -11.61
C ILE A 191 3.27 4.36 -12.43
N ASP A 192 2.11 4.59 -11.81
CA ASP A 192 0.83 4.69 -12.52
C ASP A 192 0.47 6.16 -12.70
N ASN A 193 0.42 6.61 -13.96
CA ASN A 193 0.07 7.98 -14.37
C ASN A 193 -1.40 8.13 -14.80
N GLY A 194 -2.20 7.06 -14.69
CA GLY A 194 -3.59 7.02 -15.13
C GLY A 194 -4.57 7.08 -13.97
N VAL A 195 -4.18 7.68 -12.84
CA VAL A 195 -5.08 7.86 -11.69
C VAL A 195 -5.72 9.23 -11.73
N SER A 196 -6.96 9.30 -11.27
CA SER A 196 -7.65 10.56 -10.96
C SER A 196 -7.54 10.85 -9.46
N PRO A 197 -7.33 12.12 -9.04
CA PRO A 197 -7.35 12.45 -7.62
C PRO A 197 -8.72 12.19 -6.98
N PHE A 198 -9.78 12.10 -7.79
CA PHE A 198 -11.19 11.91 -7.39
C PHE A 198 -11.62 10.46 -7.19
N THR A 199 -10.77 9.49 -7.54
CA THR A 199 -11.14 8.08 -7.60
C THR A 199 -10.27 7.27 -6.65
N ASP A 200 -10.90 6.43 -5.83
CA ASP A 200 -10.18 5.46 -5.02
C ASP A 200 -9.71 4.30 -5.89
N TYR A 201 -8.41 4.11 -5.97
CA TYR A 201 -7.80 3.00 -6.67
C TYR A 201 -7.24 2.02 -5.66
N PHE A 202 -7.39 0.74 -5.97
CA PHE A 202 -6.79 -0.36 -5.22
C PHE A 202 -5.85 -1.13 -6.14
N TYR A 203 -4.71 -1.52 -5.61
CA TYR A 203 -3.65 -2.18 -6.34
C TYR A 203 -3.25 -3.49 -5.68
N LYS A 204 -2.91 -4.44 -6.53
CA LYS A 204 -2.22 -5.68 -6.16
C LYS A 204 -1.29 -6.09 -7.31
N ILE A 205 -0.22 -6.78 -6.99
CA ILE A 205 0.81 -7.19 -7.96
C ILE A 205 1.03 -8.68 -7.86
N ARG A 206 1.32 -9.34 -8.98
CA ARG A 206 1.74 -10.74 -9.02
C ARG A 206 2.91 -10.92 -9.98
N ALA A 207 3.74 -11.92 -9.73
CA ALA A 207 4.77 -12.37 -10.65
C ALA A 207 4.19 -13.43 -11.61
N PHE A 208 4.78 -13.58 -12.79
CA PHE A 208 4.39 -14.61 -13.74
C PHE A 208 5.61 -15.22 -14.45
N ASN A 209 5.47 -16.47 -14.90
CA ASN A 209 6.36 -17.12 -15.85
C ASN A 209 5.59 -18.08 -16.77
N GLU A 210 6.27 -18.83 -17.63
CA GLU A 210 5.65 -19.83 -18.51
C GLU A 210 4.85 -20.91 -17.76
N SER A 211 5.21 -21.22 -16.52
CA SER A 211 4.51 -22.20 -15.68
C SER A 211 3.22 -21.64 -15.07
N GLY A 212 3.05 -20.32 -15.02
CA GLY A 212 1.83 -19.67 -14.56
C GLY A 212 2.07 -18.41 -13.74
N ASN A 213 1.05 -18.01 -12.99
CA ASN A 213 1.09 -16.80 -12.16
C ASN A 213 1.28 -17.17 -10.69
N SER A 214 1.99 -16.32 -9.95
CA SER A 214 1.97 -16.36 -8.50
C SER A 214 0.60 -15.94 -7.95
N GLU A 215 0.39 -16.18 -6.65
CA GLU A 215 -0.61 -15.44 -5.90
C GLU A 215 -0.32 -13.92 -5.93
N PHE A 216 -1.33 -13.12 -5.62
CA PHE A 216 -1.16 -11.66 -5.50
C PHE A 216 -0.48 -11.26 -4.20
N SER A 217 0.19 -10.10 -4.22
CA SER A 217 0.65 -9.37 -3.05
C SER A 217 -0.49 -8.94 -2.13
N ASN A 218 -0.14 -8.29 -1.00
CA ASN A 218 -1.11 -7.49 -0.26
C ASN A 218 -1.76 -6.42 -1.14
N GLU A 219 -3.00 -6.05 -0.83
CA GLU A 219 -3.72 -4.95 -1.47
C GLU A 219 -3.32 -3.62 -0.82
N VAL A 220 -3.18 -2.56 -1.63
CA VAL A 220 -2.99 -1.17 -1.16
C VAL A 220 -3.97 -0.23 -1.84
N SER A 221 -4.30 0.90 -1.21
CA SER A 221 -5.25 1.86 -1.76
C SER A 221 -4.75 3.30 -1.72
N THR A 222 -5.21 4.11 -2.68
CA THR A 222 -4.99 5.57 -2.66
C THR A 222 -5.75 6.27 -1.53
N SER A 223 -6.83 5.68 -1.02
CA SER A 223 -7.61 6.20 0.11
C SER A 223 -6.85 6.16 1.44
N SER A 224 -5.86 5.27 1.55
CA SER A 224 -4.99 5.18 2.74
C SER A 224 -3.90 6.26 2.78
N LEU A 225 -3.76 7.05 1.71
CA LEU A 225 -2.72 8.07 1.59
C LEU A 225 -3.22 9.45 2.06
N PRO A 226 -2.56 10.09 3.03
CA PRO A 226 -2.84 11.48 3.37
C PRO A 226 -2.56 12.39 2.17
N GLY A 227 -3.50 13.32 1.93
CA GLY A 227 -3.41 14.61 1.22
C GLY A 227 -2.57 14.76 -0.04
N GLY A 228 -3.24 15.14 -1.13
CA GLY A 228 -2.61 15.72 -2.32
C GLY A 228 -1.84 17.03 -2.05
N LEU A 229 -1.24 17.59 -3.12
CA LEU A 229 -0.26 18.68 -3.10
C LEU A 229 -0.88 20.08 -2.86
N TRP A 230 -1.88 20.19 -1.98
CA TRP A 230 -2.68 21.42 -1.76
C TRP A 230 -1.89 22.58 -1.13
N ASN A 231 -0.76 22.28 -0.49
CA ASN A 231 0.11 23.26 0.18
C ASN A 231 -0.70 24.26 1.04
N LEU A 232 -1.51 23.74 1.96
CA LEU A 232 -2.34 24.57 2.83
C LEU A 232 -1.44 25.44 3.70
N GLN A 233 -1.68 26.74 3.65
CA GLN A 233 -1.02 27.79 4.42
C GLN A 233 -2.05 28.53 5.26
N ALA A 234 -1.61 29.05 6.40
CA ALA A 234 -2.42 29.83 7.30
C ALA A 234 -1.68 31.10 7.74
N GLU A 235 -2.41 32.20 7.87
CA GLU A 235 -1.91 33.50 8.32
C GLU A 235 -2.88 34.07 9.35
N ALA A 236 -2.42 34.33 10.58
CA ALA A 236 -3.22 35.03 11.57
C ALA A 236 -3.23 36.53 11.29
N ILE A 237 -4.36 37.19 11.52
CA ILE A 237 -4.52 38.63 11.42
C ILE A 237 -5.17 39.10 12.71
N GLY A 238 -4.35 39.72 13.56
CA GLY A 238 -4.78 40.13 14.89
C GLY A 238 -5.27 38.95 15.75
N THR A 239 -6.30 39.21 16.53
CA THR A 239 -6.84 38.34 17.58
C THR A 239 -7.96 37.44 17.10
N HIS A 240 -8.76 37.88 16.12
CA HIS A 240 -10.02 37.23 15.75
C HIS A 240 -10.10 36.78 14.30
N LYS A 241 -8.98 36.70 13.58
CA LYS A 241 -9.00 36.25 12.18
C LYS A 241 -7.81 35.36 11.83
N VAL A 242 -8.10 34.25 11.15
CA VAL A 242 -7.10 33.43 10.45
C VAL A 242 -7.51 33.31 8.98
N ILE A 243 -6.57 33.56 8.08
CA ILE A 243 -6.73 33.33 6.65
C ILE A 243 -6.09 32.00 6.28
N LEU A 244 -6.84 31.17 5.56
CA LEU A 244 -6.34 29.96 4.92
C LEU A 244 -6.20 30.17 3.42
N LYS A 245 -5.08 29.69 2.86
CA LYS A 245 -4.82 29.68 1.42
C LYS A 245 -4.33 28.30 1.01
N TRP A 246 -4.82 27.79 -0.10
CA TRP A 246 -4.38 26.53 -0.68
C TRP A 246 -4.27 26.66 -2.19
N ASN A 247 -3.51 25.77 -2.80
CA ASN A 247 -3.50 25.63 -4.25
C ASN A 247 -4.69 24.77 -4.65
N ASP A 248 -5.46 25.21 -5.64
CA ASP A 248 -6.48 24.40 -6.27
C ASP A 248 -5.94 23.75 -7.56
N PHE A 249 -5.97 22.43 -7.59
CA PHE A 249 -5.63 21.59 -8.73
C PHE A 249 -6.80 20.64 -9.10
N ALA A 250 -7.94 20.77 -8.40
CA ALA A 250 -9.11 19.95 -8.63
C ALA A 250 -9.83 20.42 -9.91
N VAL A 251 -10.41 19.47 -10.64
CA VAL A 251 -11.34 19.70 -11.73
C VAL A 251 -12.67 19.04 -11.38
N ASN A 252 -13.77 19.79 -11.41
CA ASN A 252 -15.14 19.35 -11.08
C ASN A 252 -15.40 19.02 -9.59
N GLU A 253 -14.62 19.58 -8.68
CA GLU A 253 -15.01 19.70 -7.29
C GLU A 253 -16.27 20.56 -7.15
N LEU A 254 -17.11 20.25 -6.16
CA LEU A 254 -18.24 21.09 -5.77
C LEU A 254 -17.82 22.14 -4.74
N GLY A 255 -16.61 22.03 -4.20
CA GLY A 255 -16.01 22.96 -3.25
C GLY A 255 -15.06 22.27 -2.27
N PHE A 256 -14.71 22.99 -1.20
CA PHE A 256 -13.77 22.51 -0.19
C PHE A 256 -14.40 22.49 1.20
N LYS A 257 -14.21 21.38 1.91
CA LYS A 257 -14.46 21.22 3.34
C LYS A 257 -13.27 21.77 4.11
N ILE A 258 -13.53 22.72 5.01
CA ILE A 258 -12.54 23.30 5.90
C ILE A 258 -12.77 22.74 7.29
N GLU A 259 -11.76 22.07 7.82
CA GLU A 259 -11.80 21.52 9.17
C GLU A 259 -10.78 22.18 10.08
N ARG A 260 -11.19 22.39 11.32
CA ARG A 260 -10.36 22.88 12.41
C ARG A 260 -10.34 21.85 13.51
N TYR A 261 -9.16 21.58 14.05
CA TYR A 261 -8.99 20.64 15.15
C TYR A 261 -9.44 21.28 16.46
N ASN A 262 -10.36 20.62 17.17
CA ASN A 262 -10.78 21.03 18.50
C ASN A 262 -9.92 20.32 19.55
N SER A 263 -9.03 21.07 20.20
CA SER A 263 -8.12 20.52 21.21
C SER A 263 -8.81 20.00 22.46
N SER A 264 -10.03 20.47 22.76
CA SER A 264 -10.79 20.06 23.94
C SER A 264 -11.47 18.71 23.74
N SER A 265 -11.98 18.44 22.53
CA SER A 265 -12.65 17.18 22.19
C SER A 265 -11.74 16.17 21.50
N GLY A 266 -10.60 16.60 20.97
CA GLY A 266 -9.64 15.74 20.26
C GLY A 266 -10.09 15.33 18.86
N VAL A 267 -11.08 16.02 18.29
CA VAL A 267 -11.65 15.70 16.97
C VAL A 267 -11.51 16.87 15.98
N TRP A 268 -11.57 16.53 14.69
CA TRP A 268 -11.69 17.51 13.62
C TRP A 268 -13.15 17.92 13.45
N GLU A 269 -13.39 19.23 13.43
CA GLU A 269 -14.73 19.80 13.25
C GLU A 269 -14.79 20.54 11.91
N LEU A 270 -15.84 20.26 11.12
CA LEU A 270 -16.15 21.02 9.92
C LEU A 270 -16.59 22.43 10.33
N ILE A 271 -15.82 23.44 9.93
CA ILE A 271 -16.12 24.84 10.26
C ILE A 271 -16.74 25.60 9.09
N ASP A 272 -16.47 25.18 7.85
CA ASP A 272 -17.14 25.72 6.67
C ASP A 272 -17.01 24.82 5.43
N ILE A 273 -17.83 25.13 4.41
CA ILE A 273 -17.72 24.61 3.05
C ILE A 273 -17.68 25.79 2.07
N THR A 274 -16.57 25.92 1.34
CA THR A 274 -16.46 26.90 0.25
C THR A 274 -17.03 26.36 -1.06
N GLY A 275 -17.24 27.25 -2.03
CA GLY A 275 -17.67 26.88 -3.39
C GLY A 275 -16.56 26.27 -4.25
N PRO A 276 -16.88 25.86 -5.48
CA PRO A 276 -15.90 25.33 -6.43
C PRO A 276 -14.89 26.41 -6.85
N ASN A 277 -13.66 26.02 -7.18
CA ASN A 277 -12.52 26.87 -7.54
C ASN A 277 -12.06 27.88 -6.48
N GLU A 278 -12.58 27.80 -5.24
CA GLU A 278 -12.12 28.66 -4.15
C GLU A 278 -10.74 28.22 -3.65
N THR A 279 -9.83 29.18 -3.48
CA THR A 279 -8.45 28.94 -2.98
C THR A 279 -8.19 29.64 -1.65
N TYR A 280 -9.27 30.03 -0.95
CA TYR A 280 -9.23 31.01 0.13
C TYR A 280 -10.38 30.82 1.13
N TYR A 281 -10.09 31.01 2.42
CA TYR A 281 -11.11 31.07 3.48
C TYR A 281 -10.67 31.96 4.65
N GLU A 282 -11.61 32.66 5.28
CA GLU A 282 -11.39 33.43 6.51
C GLU A 282 -12.14 32.82 7.69
N ASP A 283 -11.39 32.37 8.70
CA ASP A 283 -11.94 31.96 9.99
C ASP A 283 -11.99 33.15 10.94
N HIS A 284 -13.19 33.67 11.17
CA HIS A 284 -13.47 34.77 12.11
C HIS A 284 -13.83 34.27 13.53
N ASN A 285 -13.93 32.95 13.72
CA ASN A 285 -14.37 32.34 14.98
C ASN A 285 -13.17 31.84 15.79
N VAL A 286 -12.12 32.66 15.86
CA VAL A 286 -10.88 32.41 16.61
C VAL A 286 -10.71 33.48 17.70
N GLU A 287 -9.98 33.14 18.75
CA GLU A 287 -9.67 34.07 19.84
C GLU A 287 -8.16 34.34 19.88
N GLY A 288 -7.78 35.48 20.46
CA GLY A 288 -6.38 35.90 20.54
C GLY A 288 -5.51 35.00 21.42
N SER A 289 -4.22 34.95 21.12
CA SER A 289 -3.22 34.14 21.84
C SER A 289 -3.52 32.63 21.88
N LYS A 290 -4.26 32.11 20.89
CA LYS A 290 -4.59 30.69 20.78
C LYS A 290 -3.98 30.08 19.52
N ALA A 291 -3.52 28.84 19.65
CA ALA A 291 -3.06 28.05 18.52
C ALA A 291 -4.22 27.24 17.93
N TYR A 292 -4.35 27.26 16.61
CA TYR A 292 -5.35 26.54 15.84
C TYR A 292 -4.67 25.68 14.79
N LYS A 293 -5.27 24.51 14.51
CA LYS A 293 -4.78 23.57 13.50
C LYS A 293 -5.87 23.31 12.48
N TYR A 294 -5.52 23.39 11.19
CA TYR A 294 -6.44 23.31 10.07
C TYR A 294 -6.04 22.25 9.06
N ARG A 295 -7.02 21.74 8.32
CA ARG A 295 -6.85 20.93 7.11
C ARG A 295 -8.03 21.16 6.16
N VAL A 296 -7.79 20.97 4.87
CA VAL A 296 -8.83 21.13 3.83
C VAL A 296 -8.94 19.89 2.95
N ALA A 297 -10.13 19.57 2.48
CA ALA A 297 -10.37 18.52 1.49
C ALA A 297 -11.42 19.01 0.49
N TYR A 298 -11.23 18.77 -0.80
CA TYR A 298 -12.30 19.03 -1.76
C TYR A 298 -13.33 17.89 -1.72
N PHE A 299 -14.52 18.13 -2.25
CA PHE A 299 -15.54 17.10 -2.39
C PHE A 299 -16.27 17.17 -3.73
N THR A 300 -16.84 16.04 -4.14
CA THR A 300 -17.76 15.92 -5.27
C THR A 300 -19.14 15.52 -4.74
N ALA A 301 -20.11 15.27 -5.62
CA ALA A 301 -21.42 14.77 -5.23
C ALA A 301 -21.37 13.41 -4.50
N THR A 302 -20.30 12.63 -4.67
CA THR A 302 -20.22 11.23 -4.18
C THR A 302 -18.97 10.91 -3.37
N SER A 303 -17.98 11.79 -3.33
CA SER A 303 -16.68 11.51 -2.69
C SER A 303 -16.07 12.74 -2.02
N VAL A 304 -15.15 12.51 -1.09
CA VAL A 304 -14.29 13.52 -0.46
C VAL A 304 -12.84 13.11 -0.70
N SER A 305 -11.97 14.06 -1.02
CA SER A 305 -10.55 13.80 -1.20
C SER A 305 -9.87 13.39 0.12
N GLY A 306 -8.63 12.92 0.04
CA GLY A 306 -7.73 13.00 1.19
C GLY A 306 -7.50 14.46 1.60
N TYR A 307 -7.46 14.74 2.90
CA TYR A 307 -7.19 16.09 3.43
C TYR A 307 -5.76 16.54 3.19
N SER A 308 -5.55 17.84 2.99
CA SER A 308 -4.25 18.51 2.87
C SER A 308 -3.27 18.20 4.01
N ASN A 309 -2.05 18.73 3.89
CA ASN A 309 -1.20 18.89 5.06
C ASN A 309 -1.95 19.62 6.19
N GLU A 310 -1.64 19.27 7.43
CA GLU A 310 -2.12 20.01 8.59
C GLU A 310 -1.26 21.27 8.75
N VAL A 311 -1.90 22.43 8.94
CA VAL A 311 -1.20 23.68 9.24
C VAL A 311 -1.57 24.14 10.65
N THR A 312 -0.59 24.58 11.43
CA THR A 312 -0.82 25.18 12.76
C THR A 312 -0.42 26.64 12.75
N ILE A 313 -1.26 27.50 13.31
CA ILE A 313 -1.05 28.94 13.40
C ILE A 313 -1.53 29.46 14.76
N SER A 314 -0.85 30.47 15.30
CA SER A 314 -1.28 31.16 16.52
C SER A 314 -1.79 32.55 16.19
N THR A 315 -2.96 32.88 16.72
CA THR A 315 -3.49 34.25 16.69
C THR A 315 -2.66 35.17 17.58
N TYR A 316 -2.62 36.45 17.24
CA TYR A 316 -1.94 37.45 18.05
C TYR A 316 -2.75 37.75 19.31
N TYR A 317 -2.11 38.40 20.28
CA TYR A 317 -2.76 38.80 21.54
C TYR A 317 -3.52 40.13 21.43
N THR A 318 -3.27 40.91 20.38
CA THR A 318 -3.97 42.17 20.09
C THR A 318 -4.03 42.39 18.57
N ASP A 319 -5.00 43.18 18.11
CA ASP A 319 -5.10 43.57 16.70
C ASP A 319 -4.05 44.61 16.33
N VAL A 320 -3.66 44.66 15.05
CA VAL A 320 -2.84 45.77 14.54
C VAL A 320 -3.78 46.93 14.21
N GLU A 321 -3.74 47.96 15.05
CA GLU A 321 -4.53 49.18 14.85
C GLU A 321 -4.04 49.93 13.61
N ALA A 322 -4.96 50.41 12.77
CA ALA A 322 -4.66 51.25 11.61
C ALA A 322 -3.88 52.52 12.00
N PRO A 323 -3.10 53.13 11.08
CA PRO A 323 -2.47 54.43 11.33
C PRO A 323 -3.52 55.48 11.72
N SER A 324 -3.17 56.41 12.60
CA SER A 324 -4.10 57.44 13.07
C SER A 324 -3.50 58.83 12.99
N ASN A 325 -4.31 59.87 13.23
CA ASN A 325 -3.89 61.27 13.19
C ASN A 325 -3.21 61.66 11.86
N LEU A 326 -3.68 61.13 10.73
CA LEU A 326 -3.18 61.54 9.42
C LEU A 326 -3.48 63.03 9.22
N ASN A 327 -2.44 63.79 8.96
CA ASN A 327 -2.50 65.21 8.67
C ASN A 327 -1.80 65.51 7.34
N ALA A 328 -2.36 66.42 6.55
CA ALA A 328 -1.77 66.93 5.32
C ALA A 328 -1.49 68.42 5.49
N SER A 329 -0.26 68.85 5.25
CA SER A 329 0.15 70.25 5.36
C SER A 329 1.01 70.71 4.18
N VAL A 330 0.96 72.00 3.85
CA VAL A 330 1.81 72.57 2.82
C VAL A 330 3.24 72.64 3.36
N TYR A 331 4.18 71.99 2.68
CA TYR A 331 5.60 72.04 3.05
C TYR A 331 6.34 73.11 2.25
N ALA A 332 6.10 73.16 0.93
CA ALA A 332 6.66 74.11 -0.01
C ALA A 332 5.72 74.24 -1.23
N PRO A 333 5.94 75.18 -2.16
CA PRO A 333 5.14 75.26 -3.39
C PRO A 333 5.10 73.90 -4.12
N ASN A 334 3.89 73.41 -4.39
CA ASN A 334 3.62 72.09 -4.99
C ASN A 334 4.20 70.89 -4.21
N ILE A 335 4.40 71.01 -2.89
CA ILE A 335 4.80 69.89 -2.02
C ILE A 335 3.91 69.84 -0.79
N VAL A 336 3.18 68.73 -0.63
CA VAL A 336 2.38 68.43 0.56
C VAL A 336 3.14 67.44 1.44
N ARG A 337 3.26 67.71 2.73
CA ARG A 337 3.74 66.73 3.72
C ARG A 337 2.54 66.01 4.33
N LEU A 338 2.61 64.69 4.34
CA LEU A 338 1.67 63.83 5.05
C LEU A 338 2.38 63.28 6.29
N GLU A 339 1.73 63.31 7.44
CA GLU A 339 2.26 62.77 8.70
C GLU A 339 1.16 62.05 9.47
N TRP A 340 1.51 60.96 10.15
CA TRP A 340 0.57 60.13 10.91
C TRP A 340 1.26 59.51 12.13
N LEU A 341 0.44 59.00 13.05
CA LEU A 341 0.86 58.12 14.12
C LEU A 341 0.87 56.66 13.61
N ASN A 342 2.00 55.99 13.77
CA ASN A 342 2.11 54.55 13.52
C ASN A 342 1.67 53.77 14.75
N ASN A 343 0.61 52.96 14.62
CA ASN A 343 0.04 52.18 15.71
C ASN A 343 0.47 50.69 15.67
N ASP A 344 1.46 50.33 14.84
CA ASP A 344 2.01 48.96 14.75
C ASP A 344 2.87 48.57 15.96
N LYS A 345 2.24 48.34 17.10
CA LYS A 345 2.94 47.91 18.32
C LYS A 345 3.61 46.54 18.17
N LEU A 346 3.13 45.72 17.23
CA LEU A 346 3.60 44.35 17.01
C LEU A 346 4.71 44.26 15.96
N LYS A 347 4.97 45.34 15.21
CA LYS A 347 5.92 45.38 14.08
C LYS A 347 5.64 44.30 13.04
N LEU A 348 4.35 44.05 12.77
CA LEU A 348 3.91 43.02 11.83
C LEU A 348 3.73 43.56 10.41
N SER A 349 3.68 44.88 10.26
CA SER A 349 3.51 45.50 8.95
C SER A 349 4.78 45.35 8.11
N VAL A 350 4.59 44.92 6.88
CA VAL A 350 5.65 44.85 5.87
C VAL A 350 5.85 46.19 5.19
N SER A 351 4.76 46.94 4.96
CA SER A 351 4.80 48.30 4.41
C SER A 351 3.57 49.11 4.81
N LEU A 352 3.60 50.42 4.54
CA LEU A 352 2.45 51.31 4.58
C LEU A 352 2.04 51.66 3.15
N ILE A 353 0.73 51.79 2.92
CA ILE A 353 0.14 52.21 1.65
C ILE A 353 -0.51 53.57 1.85
N VAL A 354 -0.07 54.55 1.08
CA VAL A 354 -0.66 55.89 1.04
C VAL A 354 -1.50 55.99 -0.23
N GLU A 355 -2.78 56.30 -0.07
CA GLU A 355 -3.68 56.54 -1.18
C GLU A 355 -4.14 58.00 -1.23
N ARG A 356 -4.42 58.47 -2.44
CA ARG A 356 -4.84 59.83 -2.73
C ARG A 356 -6.00 59.84 -3.71
N ARG A 357 -6.92 60.78 -3.54
CA ARG A 357 -7.88 61.19 -4.58
C ARG A 357 -7.85 62.70 -4.82
N ILE A 358 -8.29 63.10 -6.00
CA ILE A 358 -8.47 64.50 -6.40
C ILE A 358 -9.89 64.93 -6.03
N GLY A 359 -10.02 66.07 -5.34
CA GLY A 359 -11.29 66.56 -4.83
C GLY A 359 -11.78 65.77 -3.61
N THR A 360 -13.09 65.88 -3.35
CA THR A 360 -13.77 65.28 -2.19
C THR A 360 -14.65 64.08 -2.56
N SER A 361 -14.66 63.67 -3.83
CA SER A 361 -15.45 62.55 -4.35
C SER A 361 -14.62 61.69 -5.31
N GLY A 362 -15.10 60.48 -5.60
CA GLY A 362 -14.41 59.51 -6.45
C GLY A 362 -13.46 58.57 -5.69
N GLU A 363 -12.80 57.71 -6.47
CA GLU A 363 -11.95 56.63 -5.99
C GLU A 363 -10.59 57.13 -5.50
N PHE A 364 -10.11 56.51 -4.42
CA PHE A 364 -8.73 56.65 -3.98
C PHE A 364 -7.83 55.76 -4.83
N ASN A 365 -6.67 56.30 -5.24
CA ASN A 365 -5.64 55.56 -5.96
C ASN A 365 -4.39 55.49 -5.10
N GLU A 366 -3.66 54.39 -5.19
CA GLU A 366 -2.35 54.27 -4.53
C GLU A 366 -1.41 55.36 -5.06
N LEU A 367 -0.92 56.19 -4.14
CA LEU A 367 0.09 57.19 -4.43
C LEU A 367 1.48 56.58 -4.30
N MET A 368 1.72 55.86 -3.19
CA MET A 368 3.00 55.23 -2.91
C MET A 368 2.87 54.15 -1.82
N SER A 369 3.87 53.26 -1.78
CA SER A 369 4.15 52.37 -0.65
C SER A 369 5.48 52.73 -0.01
N VAL A 370 5.52 52.74 1.32
CA VAL A 370 6.71 53.10 2.12
C VAL A 370 7.00 52.06 3.21
N ASP A 371 8.19 52.11 3.78
CA ASP A 371 8.61 51.21 4.86
C ASP A 371 7.67 51.30 6.07
N SER A 372 7.49 50.19 6.78
CA SER A 372 6.47 50.03 7.81
C SER A 372 6.64 50.89 9.06
N ASP A 373 7.82 51.47 9.27
CA ASP A 373 8.13 52.39 10.37
C ASP A 373 8.02 53.87 9.97
N THR A 374 7.71 54.16 8.70
CA THR A 374 7.54 55.53 8.19
C THR A 374 6.39 56.23 8.90
N THR A 375 6.63 57.46 9.38
CA THR A 375 5.60 58.31 10.04
C THR A 375 5.24 59.55 9.22
N PHE A 376 5.97 59.83 8.13
CA PHE A 376 5.66 60.93 7.23
C PHE A 376 6.18 60.70 5.81
N VAL A 377 5.53 61.31 4.81
CA VAL A 377 5.97 61.34 3.41
C VAL A 377 5.71 62.70 2.77
N PHE A 378 6.27 62.92 1.58
CA PHE A 378 5.98 64.08 0.75
C PHE A 378 5.29 63.67 -0.55
N ASP A 379 4.15 64.30 -0.86
CA ASP A 379 3.56 64.26 -2.18
C ASP A 379 4.04 65.48 -2.98
N THR A 380 4.93 65.22 -3.95
CA THR A 380 5.49 66.23 -4.87
C THR A 380 4.78 66.28 -6.21
N SER A 381 3.69 65.52 -6.38
CA SER A 381 2.93 65.42 -7.64
C SER A 381 1.65 66.27 -7.62
N VAL A 382 1.52 67.16 -6.64
CA VAL A 382 0.35 68.00 -6.45
C VAL A 382 0.39 69.27 -7.30
N THR A 383 -0.77 69.83 -7.60
CA THR A 383 -0.90 71.08 -8.38
C THR A 383 -1.57 72.17 -7.54
N SER A 384 -1.03 73.39 -7.60
CA SER A 384 -1.64 74.59 -6.98
C SER A 384 -3.10 74.79 -7.42
N GLY A 385 -3.95 75.20 -6.47
CA GLY A 385 -5.39 75.37 -6.64
C GLY A 385 -6.21 74.07 -6.57
N VAL A 386 -5.58 72.90 -6.46
CA VAL A 386 -6.28 71.61 -6.43
C VAL A 386 -6.44 71.10 -4.99
N THR A 387 -7.64 70.60 -4.67
CA THR A 387 -7.91 69.89 -3.42
C THR A 387 -7.57 68.41 -3.56
N TYR A 388 -6.88 67.84 -2.58
CA TYR A 388 -6.59 66.41 -2.47
C TYR A 388 -7.08 65.86 -1.14
N GLN A 389 -7.44 64.59 -1.15
CA GLN A 389 -7.70 63.80 0.06
C GLN A 389 -6.77 62.60 0.12
N TYR A 390 -6.28 62.31 1.31
CA TYR A 390 -5.33 61.24 1.60
C TYR A 390 -5.85 60.31 2.68
N ARG A 391 -5.46 59.04 2.59
CA ARG A 391 -5.65 58.03 3.63
C ARG A 391 -4.47 57.06 3.63
N VAL A 392 -4.14 56.49 4.80
CA VAL A 392 -3.00 55.57 4.96
C VAL A 392 -3.48 54.29 5.65
N ARG A 393 -2.94 53.13 5.24
CA ARG A 393 -3.17 51.84 5.93
C ARG A 393 -1.90 51.02 5.96
N GLN A 394 -1.82 50.05 6.87
CA GLN A 394 -0.71 49.10 6.92
C GLN A 394 -0.99 47.89 6.05
N LYS A 395 0.08 47.33 5.47
CA LYS A 395 0.08 46.06 4.77
C LYS A 395 0.76 45.02 5.65
N LEU A 396 0.02 44.01 6.10
CA LEU A 396 0.50 42.97 7.02
C LEU A 396 1.06 41.75 6.27
N GLY A 397 0.68 41.58 5.00
CA GLY A 397 1.04 40.43 4.19
C GLY A 397 0.58 40.56 2.74
N ASN A 398 0.50 39.45 2.01
CA ASN A 398 0.05 39.50 0.62
C ASN A 398 -1.48 39.70 0.55
N ARG A 399 -1.87 40.91 0.11
CA ARG A 399 -3.27 41.40 -0.01
C ARG A 399 -4.01 41.54 1.33
N ILE A 400 -3.28 41.65 2.43
CA ILE A 400 -3.85 41.82 3.78
C ILE A 400 -3.48 43.20 4.29
N TYR A 401 -4.49 43.95 4.72
CA TYR A 401 -4.34 45.32 5.17
C TYR A 401 -5.13 45.57 6.45
N THR A 402 -4.70 46.55 7.24
CA THR A 402 -5.56 47.16 8.27
C THR A 402 -6.66 47.99 7.61
N ASP A 403 -7.60 48.47 8.42
CA ASP A 403 -8.42 49.61 8.03
C ASP A 403 -7.55 50.84 7.70
N TYR A 404 -8.17 51.83 7.06
CA TYR A 404 -7.51 53.10 6.78
C TYR A 404 -7.55 54.03 8.00
N SER A 405 -6.57 54.95 8.04
CA SER A 405 -6.57 56.13 8.91
C SER A 405 -7.79 57.02 8.65
N ASN A 406 -7.93 58.07 9.47
CA ASN A 406 -8.76 59.22 9.12
C ASN A 406 -8.34 59.80 7.75
N ILE A 407 -9.28 60.45 7.05
CA ILE A 407 -9.01 61.16 5.80
C ILE A 407 -8.42 62.55 6.11
N ALA A 408 -7.27 62.87 5.53
CA ALA A 408 -6.71 64.23 5.54
C ALA A 408 -7.07 64.96 4.25
N THR A 409 -7.54 66.20 4.33
CA THR A 409 -7.92 67.03 3.17
C THR A 409 -7.06 68.28 3.12
N ILE A 410 -6.57 68.65 1.94
CA ILE A 410 -5.82 69.89 1.73
C ILE A 410 -6.09 70.48 0.35
N THR A 411 -6.21 71.80 0.27
CA THR A 411 -6.14 72.54 -1.01
C THR A 411 -4.76 73.14 -1.13
N VAL A 412 -4.04 72.79 -2.20
CA VAL A 412 -2.69 73.31 -2.42
C VAL A 412 -2.80 74.79 -2.79
N PRO A 413 -2.15 75.69 -2.05
CA PRO A 413 -2.27 77.14 -2.25
C PRO A 413 -1.64 77.62 -3.54
#